data_AF-A9KLY8-F1
#
_entry.id   AF-A9KLY8-F1
#
_cell.length_a   1.000
_cell.length_b   1.000
_cell.length_c   1.000
_cell.angle_alpha   90.00
_cell.angle_beta   90.00
_cell.angle_gamma   90.00
#
_symmetry.space_group_name_H-M   'P 1'
#
loop_
_entity.id
_entity.type
_entity.pdbx_description
1 polymer ?
#
loop_
_entity_poly.entity_id
_entity_poly.type
_entity_poly.pdbx_seq_one_letter_code
_entity_poly.pdbx_strand_id
1 'polypeptide(L)' 'MISTLGQVMVCVNNQDEAVKFWTEKVGFIVISEEDNGEGMRWIEIAPQKNSLYM' A
#
# COMPACT_ATOMS: atom_id res chain seq x y z
N MET A 1 23.46 -11.42 7.17
CA MET A 1 23.03 -10.13 7.74
C MET A 1 21.94 -9.59 6.81
N ILE A 2 20.78 -9.17 7.33
CA ILE A 2 19.69 -8.60 6.53
C ILE A 2 19.90 -7.08 6.51
N SER A 3 19.91 -6.46 5.32
CA SER A 3 20.18 -5.03 5.14
C SER A 3 19.07 -4.27 4.41
N THR A 4 18.01 -4.97 4.01
CA THR A 4 16.93 -4.40 3.20
C THR A 4 15.59 -4.70 3.87
N LEU A 5 14.77 -3.66 4.00
CA LEU A 5 13.39 -3.78 4.43
C LEU A 5 12.50 -3.90 3.20
N GLY A 6 11.79 -5.02 3.06
CA GLY A 6 10.94 -5.28 1.90
C GLY A 6 9.60 -4.53 1.96
N GLN A 7 8.93 -4.57 3.11
CA GLN A 7 7.58 -4.02 3.29
C GLN A 7 7.40 -3.49 4.72
N VAL A 8 6.46 -2.56 4.89
CA VAL A 8 6.04 -2.02 6.19
C VAL A 8 4.52 -2.09 6.27
N MET A 9 4.01 -2.73 7.32
CA MET A 9 2.59 -2.73 7.61
C MET A 9 2.21 -1.46 8.38
N VAL A 10 1.10 -0.82 7.97
CA VAL A 10 0.59 0.39 8.59
C VAL A 10 -0.84 0.14 9.07
N CYS A 11 -1.08 0.32 10.38
CA CYS A 11 -2.42 0.25 10.95
C CYS A 11 -3.20 1.51 10.57
N VAL A 12 -4.42 1.32 10.06
CA VAL A 12 -5.31 2.41 9.63
C VAL A 12 -6.71 2.19 10.18
N ASN A 13 -7.43 3.28 10.40
CA ASN A 13 -8.81 3.21 10.91
C ASN A 13 -9.81 2.74 9.84
N ASN A 14 -9.53 3.02 8.57
CA ASN A 14 -10.34 2.61 7.42
C ASN A 14 -9.40 2.35 6.23
N GLN A 15 -9.40 1.11 5.72
CA GLN A 15 -8.51 0.70 4.62
C GLN A 15 -8.87 1.39 3.30
N ASP A 16 -10.16 1.60 3.00
CA ASP A 16 -10.59 2.24 1.76
C ASP A 16 -10.17 3.71 1.70
N GLU A 17 -10.32 4.44 2.82
CA GLU A 17 -9.87 5.83 2.92
C GLU A 17 -8.34 5.93 2.80
N ALA A 18 -7.61 4.98 3.39
CA ALA A 18 -6.15 4.92 3.27
C ALA A 18 -5.72 4.69 1.82
N VAL A 19 -6.31 3.70 1.13
CA VAL A 19 -6.02 3.43 -0.28
C VAL A 19 -6.30 4.64 -1.13
N LYS A 20 -7.44 5.30 -0.91
CA LYS A 20 -7.81 6.52 -1.65
C LYS A 20 -6.79 7.63 -1.44
N PHE A 21 -6.39 7.87 -0.19
CA PHE A 21 -5.37 8.88 0.11
C PHE A 21 -4.05 8.59 -0.62
N TRP A 22 -3.52 7.38 -0.48
CA TRP A 22 -2.23 7.03 -1.06
C TRP A 22 -2.25 7.01 -2.58
N THR A 23 -3.33 6.55 -3.20
CA THR A 23 -3.42 6.48 -4.66
C THR A 23 -3.79 7.81 -5.30
N GLU A 24 -4.77 8.55 -4.76
CA GLU A 24 -5.26 9.78 -5.39
C GLU A 24 -4.51 11.05 -4.95
N LYS A 25 -4.01 11.10 -3.71
CA LYS A 25 -3.32 12.30 -3.19
C LYS A 25 -1.81 12.19 -3.31
N VAL A 26 -1.26 11.01 -3.04
CA VAL A 26 0.20 10.78 -3.05
C VAL A 26 0.67 10.21 -4.39
N GLY A 27 -0.19 9.53 -5.15
CA GLY A 27 0.16 8.97 -6.46
C GLY A 27 0.81 7.58 -6.39
N PHE A 28 0.61 6.84 -5.30
CA PHE A 28 0.99 5.43 -5.22
C PHE A 28 0.03 4.59 -6.07
N ILE A 29 0.40 3.35 -6.34
CA ILE A 29 -0.45 2.37 -7.03
C ILE A 29 -0.68 1.16 -6.15
N VAL A 30 -1.87 0.57 -6.26
CA VAL A 30 -2.15 -0.76 -5.71
C VAL A 30 -1.40 -1.79 -6.53
N ILE A 31 -0.60 -2.63 -5.87
CA ILE A 31 0.20 -3.68 -6.51
C ILE A 31 -0.29 -5.09 -6.13
N SER A 32 -1.02 -5.22 -5.02
CA SER A 32 -1.74 -6.43 -4.63
C SER A 32 -2.95 -6.07 -3.77
N GLU A 33 -4.03 -6.83 -3.94
CA GLU A 33 -5.21 -6.75 -3.09
C GLU A 33 -5.79 -8.16 -2.94
N GLU A 34 -5.81 -8.64 -1.70
CA GLU A 34 -6.33 -9.95 -1.34
C GLU A 34 -7.38 -9.79 -0.24
N ASP A 35 -8.55 -10.40 -0.43
CA ASP A 35 -9.61 -10.49 0.57
C ASP A 35 -9.93 -11.97 0.76
N ASN A 36 -9.72 -12.47 1.98
CA ASN A 36 -9.95 -13.87 2.29
C ASN A 36 -11.42 -14.18 2.68
N GLY A 37 -12.30 -13.18 2.69
CA GLY A 37 -13.71 -13.33 3.05
C GLY A 37 -13.97 -13.58 4.55
N GLU A 38 -12.92 -13.66 5.37
CA GLU A 38 -12.98 -13.87 6.83
C GLU A 38 -12.66 -12.59 7.61
N GLY A 39 -12.79 -11.43 6.96
CA GLY A 39 -12.52 -10.12 7.55
C GLY A 39 -11.05 -9.70 7.51
N MET A 40 -10.18 -10.47 6.85
CA MET A 40 -8.80 -10.07 6.57
C MET A 40 -8.68 -9.64 5.11
N ARG A 41 -8.50 -8.33 4.91
CA ARG A 41 -8.14 -7.73 3.63
C ARG A 41 -6.73 -7.16 3.71
N TRP A 42 -5.91 -7.57 2.75
CA TRP A 42 -4.52 -7.18 2.60
C TRP A 42 -4.37 -6.35 1.34
N ILE A 43 -3.90 -5.12 1.49
CA ILE A 43 -3.72 -4.20 0.36
C ILE A 43 -2.29 -3.71 0.37
N GLU A 44 -1.60 -3.95 -0.72
CA GLU A 44 -0.23 -3.48 -0.92
C GLU A 44 -0.23 -2.33 -1.90
N ILE A 45 0.41 -1.24 -1.48
CA ILE A 45 0.63 -0.06 -2.29
C ILE A 45 2.12 0.22 -2.40
N ALA A 46 2.53 0.75 -3.54
CA ALA A 46 3.90 1.16 -3.78
C ALA A 46 3.95 2.46 -4.59
N PRO A 47 5.07 3.22 -4.51
CA PRO A 47 5.31 4.32 -5.44
C PRO A 47 5.25 3.82 -6.88
N GLN A 48 4.80 4.65 -7.81
CA GLN A 48 4.95 4.34 -9.23
C GLN A 48 6.43 4.15 -9.56
N LYS A 49 6.76 3.22 -10.48
CA LYS A 49 8.14 2.90 -10.90
C LYS A 49 8.98 4.13 -11.28
N ASN A 50 8.35 5.25 -11.63
CA ASN A 50 9.01 6.51 -12.00
C ASN A 50 8.98 7.61 -10.91
N SER A 51 8.63 7.27 -9.67
CA SER A 51 8.50 8.23 -8.55
C SER A 51 9.83 8.86 -8.09
N LEU A 52 10.96 8.54 -8.73
CA LEU A 52 12.27 9.15 -8.46
C LEU A 52 12.44 10.55 -9.09
N TYR A 53 11.45 11.04 -9.83
CA TYR A 53 11.44 12.40 -10.37
C TYR A 53 10.07 13.06 -10.14
N MET A 54 9.79 13.38 -8.88
CA MET A 54 8.86 14.44 -8.48
C MET A 54 9.55 15.32 -7.46
#